data_AF-A0A9J6DD93-F1
#
_entry.id   AF-A0A9J6DD93-F1
#
_cell.length_a   1.000
_cell.length_b   1.000
_cell.length_c   1.000
_cell.angle_alpha   90.00
_cell.angle_beta   90.00
_cell.angle_gamma   90.00
#
_symmetry.space_group_name_H-M   'P 1'
#
loop_
_entity.id
_entity.type
_entity.pdbx_description
1 polymer ?
#
loop_
_entity_poly.entity_id
_entity_poly.type
_entity_poly.pdbx_seq_one_letter_code
_entity_poly.pdbx_strand_id
1 'polypeptide(L)'
;MMEINECREERGTAKPEQILVTEARRLIGCEEIKIDPSVTDEQRHELTCLLNEYRDCFAANLGELGCTPALSMGIQDIPTGSAPVAVRPYSANAAKREAIRDIVGEWKRGNCN
;
A
#
# COMPACT_ATOMS: atom_id res chain seq x y z
N MET A 1 -5.20 18.22 41.45
CA MET A 1 -5.90 17.10 40.78
C MET A 1 -6.00 17.46 39.32
N MET A 2 -5.27 16.77 38.44
CA MET A 2 -5.42 16.90 36.99
C MET A 2 -6.36 15.78 36.53
N GLU A 3 -7.46 16.16 35.90
CA GLU A 3 -8.42 15.23 35.30
C GLU A 3 -7.79 14.60 34.04
N ILE A 4 -7.74 13.28 34.04
CA ILE A 4 -7.29 12.46 32.93
C ILE A 4 -8.49 12.38 31.98
N ASN A 5 -8.45 13.11 30.86
CA ASN A 5 -9.50 12.99 29.84
C ASN A 5 -9.44 11.61 29.20
N GLU A 6 -10.55 10.89 29.36
CA GLU A 6 -10.82 9.56 28.85
C GLU A 6 -10.88 9.60 27.31
N CYS A 7 -9.86 9.05 26.64
CA CYS A 7 -9.89 8.81 25.19
C CYS A 7 -10.93 7.72 24.90
N ARG A 8 -12.15 8.13 24.57
CA ARG A 8 -13.22 7.23 24.14
C ARG A 8 -12.89 6.68 22.75
N GLU A 9 -12.47 5.42 22.74
CA GLU A 9 -12.22 4.65 21.53
C GLU A 9 -13.57 4.30 20.88
N GLU A 10 -14.02 5.14 19.94
CA GLU A 10 -15.21 4.86 19.16
C GLU A 10 -14.92 3.71 18.18
N ARG A 11 -15.24 2.48 18.62
CA ARG A 11 -15.29 1.30 17.76
C ARG A 11 -16.39 1.49 16.72
N GLY A 12 -16.04 2.10 15.61
CA GLY A 12 -16.89 2.18 14.43
C GLY A 12 -17.27 0.77 13.99
N THR A 13 -18.56 0.49 13.92
CA THR A 13 -19.09 -0.76 13.35
C THR A 13 -18.80 -0.75 11.85
N ALA A 14 -17.66 -1.31 11.44
CA ALA A 14 -17.33 -1.48 10.04
C ALA A 14 -18.39 -2.40 9.41
N LYS A 15 -19.21 -1.85 8.52
CA LYS A 15 -20.03 -2.66 7.61
C LYS A 15 -19.08 -3.49 6.73
N PRO A 16 -19.44 -4.72 6.34
CA PRO A 16 -18.60 -5.51 5.45
C PRO A 16 -18.44 -4.73 4.14
N GLU A 17 -17.26 -4.16 3.96
CA GLU A 17 -16.92 -3.37 2.79
C GLU A 17 -16.86 -4.34 1.61
N GLN A 18 -17.67 -4.09 0.59
CA GLN A 18 -17.64 -4.87 -0.63
C GLN A 18 -16.31 -4.57 -1.31
N ILE A 19 -15.38 -5.53 -1.28
CA ILE A 19 -14.16 -5.46 -2.09
C ILE A 19 -14.65 -5.38 -3.53
N LEU A 20 -14.50 -4.21 -4.14
CA LEU A 20 -14.78 -4.02 -5.56
C LEU A 20 -13.85 -4.98 -6.32
N VAL A 21 -14.41 -6.10 -6.79
CA VAL A 21 -13.71 -7.08 -7.61
C VAL A 21 -13.20 -6.33 -8.84
N THR A 22 -11.91 -6.04 -8.84
CA THR A 22 -11.23 -5.32 -9.91
C THR A 22 -10.86 -6.34 -10.99
N GLU A 23 -10.63 -5.86 -12.22
CA GLU A 23 -10.34 -6.67 -13.41
C GLU A 23 -9.43 -7.89 -13.15
N ALA A 24 -9.66 -8.96 -13.91
CA ALA A 24 -8.96 -10.24 -13.77
C ALA A 24 -7.44 -10.06 -13.72
N ARG A 25 -6.86 -10.22 -12.52
CA ARG A 25 -5.42 -10.09 -12.30
C ARG A 25 -4.68 -11.28 -12.87
N ARG A 26 -3.45 -11.06 -13.34
CA ARG A 26 -2.58 -12.14 -13.82
C ARG A 26 -2.32 -13.12 -12.67
N LEU A 27 -2.47 -14.42 -12.93
CA LEU A 27 -2.13 -15.46 -11.98
C LEU A 27 -0.66 -15.39 -11.56
N ILE A 28 -0.40 -15.69 -10.29
CA ILE A 28 0.94 -15.75 -9.71
C ILE A 28 1.55 -17.11 -10.08
N GLY A 29 2.74 -17.09 -10.69
CA GLY A 29 3.53 -18.30 -10.97
C GLY A 29 4.26 -18.84 -9.74
N CYS A 30 4.59 -20.13 -9.74
CA CYS A 30 5.29 -20.80 -8.64
C CYS A 30 6.68 -20.19 -8.36
N GLU A 31 7.34 -19.67 -9.39
CA GLU A 31 8.67 -19.05 -9.37
C GLU A 31 8.68 -17.63 -8.78
N GLU A 32 7.53 -16.96 -8.76
CA GLU A 32 7.40 -15.61 -8.23
C GLU A 32 7.33 -15.59 -6.70
N ILE A 33 7.06 -16.76 -6.11
CA ILE A 33 6.92 -16.96 -4.68
C ILE A 33 8.30 -17.21 -4.07
N LYS A 34 8.77 -16.23 -3.28
CA LYS A 34 10.01 -16.32 -2.52
C LYS A 34 9.76 -17.08 -1.21
N ILE A 35 10.04 -18.38 -1.22
CA ILE A 35 9.99 -19.27 -0.06
C ILE A 35 11.33 -19.98 0.12
N ASP A 36 11.55 -20.52 1.30
CA ASP A 36 12.78 -21.25 1.64
C ASP A 36 12.99 -22.47 0.71
N PRO A 37 14.22 -22.78 0.29
CA PRO A 37 14.51 -23.93 -0.58
C PRO A 37 14.17 -25.30 0.02
N SER A 38 13.97 -25.41 1.34
CA SER A 38 13.59 -26.65 2.02
C SER A 38 12.12 -27.05 1.81
N VAL A 39 11.29 -26.16 1.27
CA VAL A 39 9.88 -26.42 0.97
C VAL A 39 9.76 -27.31 -0.27
N THR A 40 8.91 -28.32 -0.21
CA THR A 40 8.73 -29.25 -1.35
C THR A 40 7.96 -28.58 -2.50
N ASP A 41 8.08 -29.14 -3.70
CA ASP A 41 7.37 -28.62 -4.88
C ASP A 41 5.85 -28.72 -4.71
N GLU A 42 5.36 -29.75 -4.01
CA GLU A 42 3.93 -29.91 -3.69
C GLU A 42 3.45 -28.78 -2.77
N GLN A 43 4.21 -28.47 -1.72
CA GLN A 43 3.88 -27.39 -0.79
C GLN A 43 3.93 -26.02 -1.48
N ARG A 44 4.90 -25.80 -2.38
CA ARG A 44 4.96 -24.60 -3.22
C ARG A 44 3.74 -24.50 -4.12
N HIS A 45 3.33 -25.60 -4.73
CA HIS A 45 2.16 -25.64 -5.61
C HIS A 45 0.86 -25.35 -4.84
N GLU A 46 0.67 -25.97 -3.69
CA GLU A 46 -0.49 -25.74 -2.81
C GLU A 46 -0.59 -24.27 -2.40
N LEU A 47 0.53 -23.66 -1.99
CA LEU A 47 0.60 -22.23 -1.67
C LEU A 47 0.26 -21.36 -2.88
N THR A 48 0.75 -21.72 -4.08
CA THR A 48 0.46 -20.98 -5.31
C THR A 48 -1.03 -21.01 -5.64
N CYS A 49 -1.68 -22.16 -5.46
CA CYS A 49 -3.12 -22.30 -5.64
C CYS A 49 -3.89 -21.43 -4.65
N LEU A 50 -3.49 -21.42 -3.38
CA LEU A 50 -4.13 -20.61 -2.34
C LEU A 50 -3.99 -19.10 -2.62
N LEU A 51 -2.81 -18.64 -3.04
CA LEU A 51 -2.59 -17.23 -3.39
C LEU A 51 -3.44 -16.79 -4.58
N ASN A 52 -3.66 -17.69 -5.55
CA ASN A 52 -4.51 -17.43 -6.70
C ASN A 52 -6.01 -17.54 -6.38
N GLU A 53 -6.41 -18.32 -5.37
CA GLU A 53 -7.78 -18.33 -4.84
C GLU A 53 -8.16 -16.96 -4.26
N TYR A 54 -7.23 -16.33 -3.52
CA TYR A 54 -7.40 -15.00 -2.93
C TYR A 54 -6.63 -13.92 -3.69
N ARG A 55 -6.64 -13.98 -5.02
CA ARG A 55 -5.78 -13.14 -5.88
C ARG A 55 -5.97 -11.64 -5.69
N ASP A 56 -7.16 -11.22 -5.27
CA ASP A 56 -7.50 -9.82 -5.02
C ASP A 56 -6.84 -9.25 -3.75
N CYS A 57 -6.42 -10.12 -2.82
CA CYS A 57 -5.76 -9.74 -1.57
C CYS A 57 -4.27 -9.42 -1.75
N PHE A 58 -3.66 -9.87 -2.84
CA PHE A 58 -2.22 -9.73 -3.08
C PHE A 58 -1.96 -8.90 -4.33
N ALA A 59 -0.96 -8.03 -4.28
CA ALA A 59 -0.47 -7.29 -5.43
C ALA A 59 0.87 -7.87 -5.88
N ALA A 60 0.97 -8.31 -7.12
CA ALA A 60 2.23 -8.80 -7.71
C ALA A 60 3.14 -7.66 -8.18
N ASN A 61 2.57 -6.46 -8.39
CA ASN A 61 3.29 -5.25 -8.79
C ASN A 61 2.54 -4.00 -8.32
N LEU A 62 3.18 -2.83 -8.39
CA LEU A 62 2.60 -1.55 -7.97
C LEU A 62 1.31 -1.17 -8.71
N GLY A 63 1.11 -1.64 -9.95
CA GLY A 63 -0.10 -1.37 -10.73
C GLY A 63 -1.33 -2.15 -10.26
N GLU A 64 -1.14 -3.17 -9.41
CA GLU A 64 -2.23 -3.93 -8.79
C GLU A 64 -2.62 -3.41 -7.42
N LEU A 65 -1.94 -2.36 -6.92
CA LEU A 65 -2.33 -1.73 -5.67
C LEU A 65 -3.66 -1.00 -5.86
N GLY A 66 -4.72 -1.54 -5.26
CA GLY A 66 -6.04 -0.90 -5.27
C GLY A 66 -6.09 0.33 -4.36
N CYS A 67 -6.95 1.28 -4.70
CA CYS A 67 -7.39 2.34 -3.79
C CYS A 67 -8.76 1.96 -3.20
N THR A 68 -8.94 2.14 -1.88
CA THR A 68 -10.28 2.06 -1.28
C THR A 68 -10.87 3.47 -1.13
N PRO A 69 -12.12 3.71 -1.58
CA PRO A 69 -12.83 4.94 -1.30
C PRO A 69 -13.43 4.98 0.13
N ALA A 70 -13.33 3.91 0.93
CA ALA A 70 -13.97 3.86 2.24
C ALA A 70 -13.38 4.82 3.27
N LEU A 71 -12.14 5.28 3.06
CA LEU A 71 -11.53 6.26 3.93
C LEU A 71 -10.83 7.35 3.11
N SER A 72 -11.35 8.58 3.23
CA SER A 72 -10.63 9.79 2.87
C SER A 72 -10.19 10.47 4.16
N MET A 73 -8.90 10.76 4.29
CA MET A 73 -8.34 11.46 5.44
C MET A 73 -8.11 12.92 5.08
N GLY A 74 -8.92 13.81 5.66
CA GLY A 74 -8.67 15.25 5.61
C GLY A 74 -7.57 15.63 6.59
N ILE A 75 -6.48 16.23 6.10
CA ILE A 75 -5.45 16.84 6.95
C ILE A 75 -5.92 18.27 7.24
N GLN A 76 -6.22 18.57 8.50
CA GLN A 76 -6.63 19.91 8.93
C GLN A 76 -5.42 20.67 9.46
N ASP A 77 -5.16 21.85 8.91
CA ASP A 77 -4.19 22.78 9.47
C ASP A 77 -4.69 23.38 10.78
N ILE A 78 -3.76 23.80 11.65
CA ILE A 78 -4.11 24.56 12.85
C ILE A 78 -4.72 25.90 12.40
N PRO A 79 -5.96 26.25 12.82
CA PRO A 79 -6.69 27.40 12.29
C PRO A 79 -5.99 28.75 12.44
N THR A 80 -5.11 28.87 13.44
CA THR A 80 -4.40 30.12 13.74
C THR A 80 -2.91 29.84 13.78
N GLY A 81 -2.16 30.54 12.93
CA GLY A 81 -0.69 30.51 12.93
C GLY A 81 -0.05 29.49 11.98
N SER A 82 -0.83 28.65 11.29
CA SER A 82 -0.32 27.84 10.19
C SER A 82 -0.10 28.69 8.93
N ALA A 83 1.03 28.46 8.28
CA ALA A 83 1.35 29.03 6.97
C ALA A 83 2.17 28.02 6.15
N PRO A 84 2.05 28.01 4.81
CA PRO A 84 2.87 27.14 3.97
C PRO A 84 4.36 27.43 4.15
N VAL A 85 5.15 26.37 4.34
CA VAL A 85 6.61 26.48 4.42
C VAL A 85 7.22 25.92 3.14
N ALA A 86 7.95 26.76 2.41
CA ALA A 86 8.72 26.35 1.25
C ALA A 86 10.20 26.17 1.63
N VAL A 87 10.71 24.96 1.47
CA VAL A 87 12.12 24.64 1.70
C VAL A 87 12.78 24.24 0.38
N ARG A 88 13.99 24.73 0.15
CA ARG A 88 14.78 24.32 -1.03
C ARG A 88 15.16 22.84 -0.88
N PRO A 89 14.95 22.01 -1.91
CA PRO A 89 15.42 20.63 -1.89
C PRO A 89 16.92 20.56 -1.61
N TYR A 90 17.34 19.56 -0.84
CA TYR A 90 18.76 19.33 -0.61
C TYR A 90 19.45 18.89 -1.90
N SER A 91 20.75 19.17 -2.01
CA SER A 91 21.53 18.72 -3.16
C SER A 91 21.81 17.22 -3.07
N ALA A 92 21.32 16.47 -4.05
CA ALA A 92 21.61 15.05 -4.22
C ALA A 92 22.70 14.84 -5.28
N ASN A 93 23.62 13.89 -5.05
CA ASN A 93 24.64 13.51 -6.05
C ASN A 93 24.00 12.76 -7.25
N ALA A 94 24.78 12.52 -8.31
CA ALA A 94 24.27 11.91 -9.54
C ALA A 94 23.60 10.55 -9.30
N ALA A 95 24.27 9.63 -8.59
CA ALA A 95 23.75 8.30 -8.27
C ALA A 95 22.45 8.35 -7.46
N LYS A 96 22.36 9.25 -6.46
CA LYS A 96 21.12 9.44 -5.69
C LYS A 96 19.98 9.97 -6.55
N ARG A 97 20.26 10.93 -7.44
CA ARG A 97 19.23 11.47 -8.35
C ARG A 97 18.70 10.42 -9.32
N GLU A 98 19.55 9.51 -9.78
CA GLU A 98 19.16 8.38 -10.62
C GLU A 98 18.24 7.43 -9.86
N ALA A 99 18.63 6.98 -8.67
CA ALA A 99 17.78 6.13 -7.84
C ALA A 99 16.42 6.78 -7.51
N ILE A 100 16.40 8.08 -7.17
CA ILE A 100 15.15 8.81 -6.93
C ILE A 100 14.28 8.83 -8.19
N ARG A 101 14.88 9.04 -9.36
CA ARG A 101 14.15 9.09 -10.64
C ARG A 101 13.47 7.76 -10.94
N ASP A 102 14.16 6.65 -10.70
CA ASP A 102 13.63 5.31 -10.98
C ASP A 102 12.44 5.00 -10.07
N ILE A 103 12.58 5.25 -8.76
CA ILE A 103 11.53 5.07 -7.76
C ILE A 103 10.30 5.93 -8.08
N VAL A 104 10.51 7.24 -8.28
CA VAL A 104 9.39 8.16 -8.60
C VAL A 104 8.76 7.80 -9.94
N GLY A 105 9.56 7.35 -10.92
CA GLY A 105 9.06 6.86 -12.19
C GLY A 105 8.18 5.63 -12.04
N GLU A 106 8.55 4.70 -11.17
CA GLU A 106 7.76 3.50 -10.84
C GLU A 106 6.43 3.86 -10.21
N TRP A 107 6.43 4.74 -9.21
CA TRP A 107 5.20 5.18 -8.53
C TRP A 107 4.25 5.91 -9.46
N LYS A 108 4.77 6.76 -10.35
CA LYS A 108 3.95 7.46 -11.35
C LYS A 108 3.28 6.50 -12.35
N ARG A 109 3.90 5.36 -12.64
CA ARG A 109 3.28 4.33 -13.50
C ARG A 109 2.25 3.49 -12.75
N GLY A 110 2.44 3.29 -11.44
CA GLY A 110 1.56 2.48 -10.59
C GLY A 110 0.33 3.20 -10.06
N ASN A 111 0.35 4.54 -9.98
CA ASN A 111 -0.82 5.29 -9.56
C ASN A 111 -1.95 5.21 -10.59
N CYS A 112 -3.16 4.93 -10.10
CA CYS A 112 -4.40 4.93 -10.87
C CYS A 112 -4.60 6.31 -11.56
N ASN A 113 -4.80 6.31 -12.89
CA ASN A 113 -5.29 7.49 -13.63
C ASN A 113 -6.79 7.68 -13.37
#